data_AF-A0A960U7Z4-F1
#
_entry.id   AF-A0A960U7Z4-F1
#
_cell.length_a   1.000
_cell.length_b   1.000
_cell.length_c   1.000
_cell.angle_alpha   90.00
_cell.angle_beta   90.00
_cell.angle_gamma   90.00
#
_symmetry.space_group_name_H-M   'P 1'
#
loop_
_entity.id
_entity.type
_entity.pdbx_description
1 polymer ?
#
loop_
_entity_poly.entity_id
_entity_poly.type
_entity_poly.pdbx_seq_one_letter_code
_entity_poly.pdbx_strand_id
1 'polypeptide(L)'
;RTLQFAYESEKFMLPIRLGMINAKGEQELLVYVLTKTGRVETTNYRTVKLPSDTEVPEFVKSEFKDFYRDMFSRQVKKENYRVVFTEYFWDMGWCDPCAANPLSPQELKSLGVFWLDEENTNRNRFGGSSNVKVTRLHLRYNQETFPEDLMFQQTSDTANFQGRYIIRHPWTGNSNSCSAAERYFTQLEKRQEERAQNLANLTGWSIQEIRKKMNLGSMKTSPKRKWYERIWE
;
A
#
# COMPACT_ATOMS: atom_id res chain seq x y z
N ARG A 1 25.87 -3.70 -13.23
CA ARG A 1 26.02 -2.57 -12.28
C ARG A 1 24.91 -1.58 -12.62
N THR A 2 24.04 -1.23 -11.68
CA THR A 2 22.99 -0.23 -11.91
C THR A 2 23.65 1.12 -12.23
N LEU A 3 23.03 1.91 -13.11
CA LEU A 3 23.49 3.27 -13.39
C LEU A 3 23.36 4.10 -12.11
N GLN A 4 24.45 4.74 -11.69
CA GLN A 4 24.49 5.61 -10.53
C GLN A 4 25.15 6.92 -10.94
N PHE A 5 24.57 8.04 -10.53
CA PHE A 5 25.11 9.38 -10.74
C PHE A 5 24.69 10.27 -9.57
N ALA A 6 25.46 11.33 -9.33
CA ALA A 6 25.18 12.32 -8.31
C ALA A 6 25.38 13.72 -8.92
N TYR A 7 24.52 14.66 -8.53
CA TYR A 7 24.60 16.05 -8.96
C TYR A 7 23.97 16.93 -7.88
N GLU A 8 24.32 18.20 -7.90
CA GLU A 8 23.72 19.23 -7.05
C GLU A 8 22.82 20.12 -7.91
N SER A 9 21.66 20.48 -7.39
CA SER A 9 20.67 21.29 -8.11
C SER A 9 19.78 22.02 -7.10
N GLU A 10 19.53 23.31 -7.36
CA GLU A 10 18.54 24.09 -6.61
C GLU A 10 17.10 23.62 -6.88
N LYS A 11 16.88 22.94 -8.02
CA LYS A 11 15.59 22.36 -8.38
C LYS A 11 15.48 20.94 -7.85
N PHE A 12 14.53 20.70 -6.96
CA PHE A 12 14.17 19.36 -6.51
C PHE A 12 13.19 18.71 -7.51
N MET A 13 13.73 18.08 -8.55
CA MET A 13 12.95 17.53 -9.67
C MET A 13 13.53 16.23 -10.25
N LEU A 14 12.69 15.47 -10.95
CA LEU A 14 13.11 14.29 -11.71
C LEU A 14 12.70 14.41 -13.20
N PRO A 15 13.67 14.43 -14.14
CA PRO A 15 13.40 14.64 -15.56
C PRO A 15 12.86 13.38 -16.26
N ILE A 16 11.59 13.04 -16.01
CA ILE A 16 10.95 11.84 -16.55
C ILE A 16 10.66 11.91 -18.06
N ARG A 17 10.64 13.11 -18.65
CA ARG A 17 10.31 13.29 -20.06
C ARG A 17 11.32 12.67 -21.02
N LEU A 18 12.59 12.63 -20.64
CA LEU A 18 13.63 12.00 -21.47
C LEU A 18 13.34 10.51 -21.68
N GLY A 19 12.75 9.85 -20.68
CA GLY A 19 12.32 8.45 -20.77
C GLY A 19 11.09 8.23 -21.65
N MET A 20 10.33 9.27 -22.01
CA MET A 20 9.11 9.15 -22.80
C MET A 20 9.32 9.33 -24.30
N ILE A 21 10.43 9.93 -24.74
CA ILE A 21 10.70 10.25 -26.15
C ILE A 21 10.59 9.02 -27.06
N ASN A 22 10.93 7.83 -26.55
CA ASN A 22 10.89 6.57 -27.29
C ASN A 22 9.87 5.55 -26.74
N ALA A 23 9.04 5.96 -25.78
CA ALA A 23 8.09 5.05 -25.14
C ALA A 23 6.85 4.85 -26.02
N LYS A 24 6.50 3.59 -26.29
CA LYS A 24 5.31 3.23 -27.10
C LYS A 24 4.02 3.15 -26.28
N GLY A 25 4.07 3.44 -24.99
CA GLY A 25 2.93 3.32 -24.09
C GLY A 25 3.26 3.75 -22.67
N GLU A 26 2.39 3.35 -21.75
CA GLU A 26 2.51 3.62 -20.32
C GLU A 26 3.79 3.02 -19.74
N GLN A 27 4.43 3.77 -18.85
CA GLN A 27 5.60 3.32 -18.09
C GLN A 27 5.30 3.37 -16.60
N GLU A 28 5.91 2.45 -15.85
CA GLU A 28 5.86 2.44 -14.38
C GLU A 28 7.15 3.06 -13.84
N LEU A 29 7.02 3.94 -12.85
CA LEU A 29 8.15 4.55 -12.16
C LEU A 29 7.96 4.44 -10.65
N LEU A 30 8.97 3.88 -9.98
CA LEU A 30 9.08 3.87 -8.53
C LEU A 30 10.15 4.87 -8.11
N VAL A 31 9.78 5.83 -7.26
CA VAL A 31 10.70 6.83 -6.73
C VAL A 31 10.83 6.60 -5.23
N TYR A 32 12.05 6.36 -4.78
CA TYR A 32 12.40 6.32 -3.37
C TYR A 32 13.14 7.59 -3.01
N VAL A 33 12.63 8.31 -2.02
CA VAL A 33 13.19 9.58 -1.59
C VAL A 33 13.56 9.49 -0.11
N LEU A 34 14.83 9.76 0.19
CA LEU A 34 15.39 9.76 1.54
C LEU A 34 15.55 11.21 1.98
N THR A 35 14.96 11.57 3.12
CA THR A 35 15.02 12.94 3.66
C THR A 35 15.31 12.94 5.14
N LYS A 36 15.70 14.09 5.69
CA LYS A 36 15.87 14.27 7.13
C LYS A 36 14.52 14.42 7.84
N THR A 37 13.63 15.27 7.32
CA THR A 37 12.57 15.86 8.17
C THR A 37 11.13 15.41 7.88
N GLY A 38 10.74 15.11 6.65
CA GLY A 38 9.32 15.03 6.28
C GLY A 38 9.03 14.41 4.92
N ARG A 39 7.76 14.09 4.67
CA ARG A 39 7.30 13.39 3.46
C ARG A 39 7.52 14.23 2.22
N VAL A 40 7.85 13.58 1.12
CA VAL A 40 7.97 14.21 -0.20
C VAL A 40 6.70 14.00 -1.01
N GLU A 41 6.31 15.01 -1.77
CA GLU A 41 5.19 14.97 -2.71
C GLU A 41 5.48 15.81 -3.94
N THR A 42 4.68 15.61 -4.98
CA THR A 42 4.76 16.41 -6.19
C THR A 42 4.01 17.73 -6.04
N THR A 43 4.55 18.80 -6.63
CA THR A 43 3.91 20.13 -6.64
C THR A 43 3.06 20.36 -7.89
N ASN A 44 3.43 19.74 -9.02
CA ASN A 44 2.73 19.91 -10.31
C ASN A 44 1.80 18.74 -10.68
N TYR A 45 1.78 17.68 -9.87
CA TYR A 45 0.84 16.57 -9.99
C TYR A 45 0.19 16.32 -8.63
N ARG A 46 -1.05 15.84 -8.62
CA ARG A 46 -1.70 15.48 -7.37
C ARG A 46 -1.04 14.23 -6.79
N THR A 47 -0.56 14.32 -5.56
CA THR A 47 -0.09 13.17 -4.79
C THR A 47 -1.24 12.59 -3.98
N VAL A 48 -1.48 11.28 -4.09
CA VAL A 48 -2.58 10.58 -3.42
C VAL A 48 -2.08 9.37 -2.66
N LYS A 49 -2.67 9.06 -1.51
CA LYS A 49 -2.36 7.82 -0.79
C LYS A 49 -3.01 6.64 -1.50
N LEU A 50 -2.26 5.54 -1.67
CA LEU A 50 -2.81 4.29 -2.16
C LEU A 50 -3.88 3.74 -1.18
N PRO A 51 -4.95 3.07 -1.63
CA PRO A 51 -5.90 2.45 -0.71
C PRO A 51 -5.19 1.49 0.25
N SER A 52 -5.51 1.60 1.53
CA SER A 52 -4.86 0.86 2.62
C SER A 52 -5.89 0.41 3.66
N ASP A 53 -5.43 -0.27 4.71
CA ASP A 53 -6.21 -0.68 5.90
C ASP A 53 -7.47 -1.50 5.59
N THR A 54 -7.49 -2.15 4.43
CA THR A 54 -8.66 -2.92 3.97
C THR A 54 -8.49 -4.40 4.29
N GLU A 55 -9.50 -5.01 4.91
CA GLU A 55 -9.52 -6.46 5.12
C GLU A 55 -9.79 -7.19 3.80
N VAL A 56 -8.93 -8.14 3.46
CA VAL A 56 -9.01 -8.96 2.24
C VAL A 56 -9.03 -10.45 2.58
N PRO A 57 -9.53 -11.32 1.68
CA PRO A 57 -9.56 -12.77 1.90
C PRO A 57 -8.16 -13.37 2.10
N GLU A 58 -8.07 -14.45 2.88
CA GLU A 58 -6.80 -15.07 3.24
C GLU A 58 -5.99 -15.58 2.03
N PHE A 59 -6.66 -16.09 0.99
CA PHE A 59 -5.99 -16.59 -0.22
C PHE A 59 -5.21 -15.49 -0.97
N VAL A 60 -5.49 -14.22 -0.71
CA VAL A 60 -4.74 -13.09 -1.28
C VAL A 60 -3.27 -13.16 -0.88
N LYS A 61 -2.93 -13.79 0.26
CA LYS A 61 -1.54 -13.98 0.67
C LYS A 61 -0.68 -14.65 -0.40
N SER A 62 -1.19 -15.72 -1.02
CA SER A 62 -0.48 -16.45 -2.10
C SER A 62 -0.56 -15.74 -3.45
N GLU A 63 -1.46 -14.76 -3.60
CA GLU A 63 -1.75 -14.08 -4.86
C GLU A 63 -1.46 -12.58 -4.79
N PHE A 64 -0.65 -12.18 -3.81
CA PHE A 64 -0.46 -10.77 -3.48
C PHE A 64 0.08 -9.98 -4.68
N LYS A 65 0.93 -10.61 -5.50
CA LYS A 65 1.44 -10.02 -6.74
C LYS A 65 0.32 -9.61 -7.69
N ASP A 66 -0.60 -10.52 -7.97
CA ASP A 66 -1.71 -10.27 -8.91
C ASP A 66 -2.74 -9.32 -8.32
N PHE A 67 -3.05 -9.50 -7.04
CA PHE A 67 -3.87 -8.57 -6.27
C PHE A 67 -3.33 -7.14 -6.38
N TYR A 68 -2.04 -6.93 -6.10
CA TYR A 68 -1.43 -5.60 -6.11
C TYR A 68 -1.42 -4.98 -7.50
N ARG A 69 -1.03 -5.76 -8.52
CA ARG A 69 -1.01 -5.34 -9.93
C ARG A 69 -2.38 -4.85 -10.37
N ASP A 70 -3.43 -5.61 -10.07
CA ASP A 70 -4.79 -5.31 -10.53
C ASP A 70 -5.42 -4.17 -9.70
N MET A 71 -5.15 -4.14 -8.39
CA MET A 71 -5.54 -3.02 -7.53
C MET A 71 -4.90 -1.71 -7.99
N PHE A 72 -3.59 -1.69 -8.21
CA PHE A 72 -2.87 -0.51 -8.67
C PHE A 72 -3.38 -0.05 -10.04
N SER A 73 -3.52 -0.98 -10.99
CA SER A 73 -4.07 -0.68 -12.32
C SER A 73 -5.48 -0.08 -12.25
N ARG A 74 -6.32 -0.55 -11.32
CA ARG A 74 -7.65 0.01 -11.08
C ARG A 74 -7.59 1.41 -10.47
N GLN A 75 -6.68 1.67 -9.52
CA GLN A 75 -6.49 3.01 -8.95
C GLN A 75 -5.98 4.01 -9.99
N VAL A 76 -4.99 3.62 -10.79
CA VAL A 76 -4.48 4.45 -11.90
C VAL A 76 -5.61 4.84 -12.85
N LYS A 77 -6.44 3.88 -13.27
CA LYS A 77 -7.61 4.13 -14.12
C LYS A 77 -8.64 5.05 -13.45
N LYS A 78 -8.95 4.82 -12.17
CA LYS A 78 -9.87 5.65 -11.38
C LYS A 78 -9.39 7.11 -11.33
N GLU A 79 -8.07 7.30 -11.30
CA GLU A 79 -7.42 8.60 -11.23
C GLU A 79 -7.02 9.16 -12.60
N ASN A 80 -7.58 8.59 -13.68
CA ASN A 80 -7.35 8.99 -15.06
C ASN A 80 -5.86 9.14 -15.41
N TYR A 81 -4.99 8.30 -14.85
CA TYR A 81 -3.54 8.30 -15.10
C TYR A 81 -2.84 9.64 -14.79
N ARG A 82 -3.36 10.46 -13.87
CA ARG A 82 -2.90 11.85 -13.64
C ARG A 82 -2.31 12.12 -12.26
N VAL A 83 -2.02 11.07 -11.49
CA VAL A 83 -1.61 11.20 -10.08
C VAL A 83 -0.36 10.42 -9.77
N VAL A 84 0.34 10.88 -8.74
CA VAL A 84 1.44 10.15 -8.11
C VAL A 84 0.93 9.49 -6.83
N PHE A 85 1.10 8.19 -6.70
CA PHE A 85 0.66 7.46 -5.52
C PHE A 85 1.76 7.44 -4.46
N THR A 86 1.45 7.90 -3.25
CA THR A 86 2.24 7.58 -2.06
C THR A 86 1.88 6.17 -1.63
N GLU A 87 2.85 5.26 -1.67
CA GLU A 87 2.71 3.87 -1.21
C GLU A 87 3.27 3.68 0.21
N TYR A 88 4.25 4.50 0.56
CA TYR A 88 4.93 4.42 1.86
C TYR A 88 5.51 5.78 2.25
N PHE A 89 5.37 6.11 3.52
CA PHE A 89 6.13 7.15 4.19
C PHE A 89 6.36 6.77 5.65
N TRP A 90 7.62 6.71 6.09
CA TRP A 90 7.94 6.30 7.45
C TRP A 90 9.28 6.88 7.92
N ASP A 91 9.38 7.09 9.24
CA ASP A 91 10.63 7.42 9.92
C ASP A 91 11.42 6.16 10.24
N MET A 92 12.55 5.94 9.55
CA MET A 92 13.37 4.72 9.74
C MET A 92 14.04 4.64 11.11
N GLY A 93 13.99 5.72 11.87
CA GLY A 93 14.54 5.81 13.19
C GLY A 93 13.77 5.06 14.28
N TRP A 94 12.51 4.72 14.03
CA TRP A 94 11.69 3.88 14.90
C TRP A 94 10.70 3.04 14.10
N CYS A 95 10.50 1.80 14.53
CA CYS A 95 9.75 0.82 13.80
C CYS A 95 8.98 -0.04 14.81
N ASP A 96 7.65 0.02 14.74
CA ASP A 96 6.74 -0.79 15.56
C ASP A 96 5.38 -0.94 14.85
N PRO A 97 4.93 -2.17 14.52
CA PRO A 97 5.67 -3.44 14.56
C PRO A 97 6.60 -3.61 13.36
N CYS A 98 7.87 -3.96 13.60
CA CYS A 98 8.85 -4.15 12.53
C CYS A 98 8.70 -5.44 11.76
N ALA A 99 8.65 -5.33 10.44
CA ALA A 99 8.82 -6.47 9.53
C ALA A 99 10.29 -6.87 9.33
N ALA A 100 11.25 -5.98 9.61
CA ALA A 100 12.68 -6.19 9.45
C ALA A 100 13.51 -5.25 10.35
N ASN A 101 14.80 -5.55 10.49
CA ASN A 101 15.74 -4.67 11.18
C ASN A 101 15.93 -3.35 10.40
N PRO A 102 16.19 -2.22 11.09
CA PRO A 102 16.58 -0.97 10.44
C PRO A 102 17.86 -1.15 9.60
N LEU A 103 18.00 -0.35 8.55
CA LEU A 103 19.20 -0.33 7.71
C LEU A 103 20.42 0.16 8.52
N SER A 104 21.58 -0.47 8.28
CA SER A 104 22.85 -0.04 8.84
C SER A 104 23.29 1.32 8.26
N PRO A 105 24.16 2.08 8.96
CA PRO A 105 24.73 3.32 8.42
C PRO A 105 25.42 3.14 7.06
N GLN A 106 26.10 2.00 6.85
CA GLN A 106 26.77 1.68 5.58
C GLN A 106 25.76 1.45 4.45
N GLU A 107 24.65 0.75 4.73
CA GLU A 107 23.55 0.58 3.77
C GLU A 107 22.90 1.92 3.44
N LEU A 108 22.60 2.76 4.45
CA LEU A 108 22.05 4.10 4.23
C LEU A 108 22.98 4.95 3.37
N LYS A 109 24.30 4.93 3.65
CA LYS A 109 25.29 5.64 2.83
C LYS A 109 25.31 5.13 1.39
N SER A 110 25.18 3.81 1.17
CA SER A 110 25.10 3.23 -0.18
C SER A 110 23.84 3.65 -0.95
N LEU A 111 22.78 4.07 -0.24
CA LEU A 111 21.54 4.62 -0.80
C LEU A 111 21.59 6.15 -1.00
N GLY A 112 22.72 6.81 -0.73
CA GLY A 112 22.90 8.24 -0.92
C GLY A 112 22.72 9.09 0.34
N VAL A 113 22.63 8.48 1.52
CA VAL A 113 22.51 9.19 2.80
C VAL A 113 23.89 9.57 3.33
N PHE A 114 24.47 10.64 2.79
CA PHE A 114 25.83 11.08 3.14
C PHE A 114 25.90 11.98 4.38
N TRP A 115 24.77 12.59 4.80
CA TRP A 115 24.73 13.52 5.93
C TRP A 115 24.87 12.85 7.30
N LEU A 116 24.74 11.52 7.39
CA LEU A 116 24.93 10.80 8.65
C LEU A 116 26.40 10.77 9.08
N ASP A 117 27.34 10.90 8.13
CA ASP A 117 28.78 10.99 8.44
C ASP A 117 29.14 12.33 9.11
N GLU A 118 28.42 13.41 8.77
CA GLU A 118 28.65 14.77 9.29
C GLU A 118 28.16 14.89 10.75
N GLU A 119 27.00 14.31 11.07
CA GLU A 119 26.38 14.39 12.40
C GLU A 119 27.08 13.47 13.45
N ASN A 120 27.88 12.51 12.99
CA ASN A 120 28.59 11.55 13.85
C ASN A 120 29.77 12.16 14.63
N THR A 121 30.11 13.44 14.36
CA THR A 121 31.17 14.15 15.10
C THR A 121 30.72 14.67 16.46
N ASN A 122 29.42 14.67 16.80
CA ASN A 122 28.99 15.27 18.07
C ASN A 122 27.84 14.63 18.85
N ARG A 123 27.07 13.65 18.35
CA ARG A 123 25.92 13.10 19.12
C ARG A 123 25.58 11.64 18.79
N ASN A 124 26.09 10.70 19.60
CA ASN A 124 25.32 9.63 20.27
C ASN A 124 26.10 8.32 20.47
N ARG A 125 26.52 8.11 21.72
CA ARG A 125 26.94 6.83 22.32
C ARG A 125 25.74 5.93 22.72
N PHE A 126 24.52 6.28 22.34
CA PHE A 126 23.30 5.54 22.68
C PHE A 126 22.44 5.43 21.43
N GLY A 127 22.17 4.21 20.98
CA GLY A 127 21.60 3.87 19.67
C GLY A 127 20.23 4.50 19.38
N GLY A 128 20.25 5.74 18.94
CA GLY A 128 19.07 6.53 18.59
C GLY A 128 19.00 6.77 17.11
N SER A 129 18.02 6.14 16.46
CA SER A 129 17.22 6.67 15.35
C SER A 129 18.00 7.39 14.24
N SER A 130 18.24 6.69 13.13
CA SER A 130 18.67 7.35 11.89
C SER A 130 17.64 8.43 11.53
N ASN A 131 18.04 9.71 11.47
CA ASN A 131 17.19 10.83 11.04
C ASN A 131 16.96 10.76 9.52
N VAL A 132 16.33 9.66 9.09
CA VAL A 132 16.10 9.28 7.71
C VAL A 132 14.65 8.87 7.60
N LYS A 133 13.89 9.64 6.82
CA LYS A 133 12.53 9.32 6.45
C LYS A 133 12.51 8.88 4.99
N VAL A 134 11.79 7.80 4.71
CA VAL A 134 11.66 7.26 3.35
C VAL A 134 10.28 7.58 2.84
N THR A 135 10.20 8.20 1.67
CA THR A 135 8.96 8.26 0.89
C THR A 135 9.09 7.35 -0.33
N ARG A 136 8.10 6.50 -0.57
CA ARG A 136 7.97 5.72 -1.80
C ARG A 136 6.78 6.25 -2.60
N LEU A 137 7.08 6.79 -3.77
CA LEU A 137 6.09 7.23 -4.75
C LEU A 137 6.05 6.23 -5.91
N HIS A 138 4.85 6.01 -6.45
CA HIS A 138 4.63 5.15 -7.61
C HIS A 138 3.67 5.83 -8.56
N LEU A 139 4.01 5.83 -9.85
CA LEU A 139 3.15 6.37 -10.89
C LEU A 139 3.24 5.54 -12.15
N ARG A 140 2.11 5.45 -12.82
CA ARG A 140 2.03 5.03 -14.21
C ARG A 140 1.85 6.25 -15.08
N TYR A 141 2.82 6.52 -15.94
CA TYR A 141 2.91 7.79 -16.67
C TYR A 141 3.04 7.58 -18.18
N ASN A 142 2.57 8.58 -18.92
CA ASN A 142 2.71 8.71 -20.38
C ASN A 142 2.74 10.19 -20.76
N GLN A 143 3.04 10.48 -22.03
CA GLN A 143 3.20 11.86 -22.51
C GLN A 143 1.90 12.69 -22.43
N GLU A 144 0.73 12.06 -22.54
CA GLU A 144 -0.56 12.74 -22.50
C GLU A 144 -0.90 13.23 -21.09
N THR A 145 -0.66 12.42 -20.07
CA THR A 145 -1.06 12.74 -18.69
C THR A 145 0.06 13.28 -17.81
N PHE A 146 1.32 13.13 -18.22
CA PHE A 146 2.49 13.71 -17.57
C PHE A 146 3.33 14.55 -18.56
N PRO A 147 2.84 15.70 -19.04
CA PRO A 147 3.56 16.52 -20.03
C PRO A 147 4.77 17.29 -19.48
N GLU A 148 4.98 17.26 -18.16
CA GLU A 148 6.04 17.96 -17.44
C GLU A 148 6.88 16.97 -16.61
N ASP A 149 8.09 17.40 -16.25
CA ASP A 149 8.92 16.64 -15.31
C ASP A 149 8.34 16.72 -13.89
N LEU A 150 8.67 15.75 -13.04
CA LEU A 150 8.17 15.75 -11.66
C LEU A 150 8.88 16.82 -10.85
N MET A 151 8.13 17.77 -10.30
CA MET A 151 8.63 18.76 -9.35
C MET A 151 8.24 18.30 -7.95
N PHE A 152 9.20 18.27 -7.03
CA PHE A 152 8.99 17.80 -5.67
C PHE A 152 9.06 18.94 -4.66
N GLN A 153 8.35 18.74 -3.55
CA GLN A 153 8.55 19.50 -2.34
C GLN A 153 8.63 18.56 -1.15
N GLN A 154 9.33 19.01 -0.11
CA GLN A 154 9.28 18.37 1.19
C GLN A 154 8.21 19.05 2.04
N THR A 155 7.33 18.24 2.62
CA THR A 155 6.24 18.71 3.48
C THR A 155 6.66 18.72 4.95
N SER A 156 5.91 19.44 5.78
CA SER A 156 5.98 19.32 7.25
C SER A 156 5.22 18.11 7.79
N ASP A 157 4.54 17.35 6.93
CA ASP A 157 3.80 16.14 7.30
C ASP A 157 4.76 15.01 7.67
N THR A 158 4.65 14.57 8.93
CA THR A 158 5.42 13.47 9.51
C THR A 158 4.52 12.28 9.86
N ALA A 159 3.24 12.30 9.45
CA ALA A 159 2.33 11.21 9.72
C ALA A 159 2.68 9.99 8.86
N ASN A 160 3.08 8.90 9.53
CA ASN A 160 3.40 7.63 8.90
C ASN A 160 2.26 7.13 8.00
N PHE A 161 2.64 6.54 6.87
CA PHE A 161 1.72 5.92 5.95
C PHE A 161 2.33 4.66 5.35
N GLN A 162 1.53 3.61 5.25
CA GLN A 162 1.91 2.38 4.58
C GLN A 162 0.68 1.81 3.88
N GLY A 163 0.79 1.53 2.59
CA GLY A 163 -0.17 0.68 1.89
C GLY A 163 -0.11 -0.73 2.48
N ARG A 164 -1.13 -1.11 3.25
CA ARG A 164 -1.24 -2.43 3.90
C ARG A 164 -2.65 -2.99 3.71
N TYR A 165 -2.71 -4.31 3.58
CA TYR A 165 -3.95 -5.05 3.41
C TYR A 165 -4.00 -6.14 4.47
N ILE A 166 -5.14 -6.24 5.15
CA ILE A 166 -5.25 -6.98 6.40
C ILE A 166 -5.85 -8.35 6.10
N ILE A 167 -5.12 -9.40 6.48
CA ILE A 167 -5.63 -10.77 6.49
C ILE A 167 -5.93 -11.15 7.93
N ARG A 168 -7.12 -11.70 8.15
CA ARG A 168 -7.56 -12.20 9.44
C ARG A 168 -7.75 -13.70 9.33
N HIS A 169 -6.99 -14.46 10.11
CA HIS A 169 -7.14 -15.90 10.22
C HIS A 169 -8.34 -16.22 11.12
N PRO A 170 -9.43 -16.80 10.60
CA PRO A 170 -10.57 -17.17 11.43
C PRO A 170 -10.20 -18.25 12.43
N TRP A 171 -10.84 -18.23 13.60
CA TRP A 171 -10.77 -19.32 14.55
C TRP A 171 -11.61 -20.50 14.02
N THR A 172 -11.01 -21.70 14.03
CA THR A 172 -11.59 -22.92 13.44
C THR A 172 -12.07 -23.92 14.49
N GLY A 173 -12.33 -23.46 15.73
CA GLY A 173 -12.80 -24.36 16.78
C GLY A 173 -14.28 -24.71 16.67
N ASN A 174 -14.80 -25.40 17.68
CA ASN A 174 -16.17 -25.90 17.66
C ASN A 174 -17.20 -24.76 17.81
N SER A 175 -18.13 -24.64 16.85
CA SER A 175 -19.21 -23.65 16.87
C SER A 175 -20.18 -23.81 18.03
N ASN A 176 -20.30 -25.01 18.58
CA ASN A 176 -21.25 -25.35 19.63
C ASN A 176 -20.59 -25.40 21.02
N SER A 177 -19.36 -24.88 21.15
CA SER A 177 -18.63 -24.90 22.43
C SER A 177 -19.28 -23.99 23.48
N CYS A 178 -19.89 -22.88 23.05
CA CYS A 178 -20.67 -21.96 23.87
C CYS A 178 -21.49 -21.00 22.98
N SER A 179 -22.42 -20.26 23.58
CA SER A 179 -23.23 -19.25 22.87
C SER A 179 -22.39 -18.13 22.23
N ALA A 180 -21.19 -17.86 22.74
CA ALA A 180 -20.26 -16.90 22.12
C ALA A 180 -19.66 -17.44 20.82
N ALA A 181 -19.42 -18.75 20.72
CA ALA A 181 -18.91 -19.38 19.51
C ALA A 181 -19.94 -19.33 18.37
N GLU A 182 -21.22 -19.62 18.67
CA GLU A 182 -22.31 -19.51 17.68
C GLU A 182 -22.42 -18.09 17.11
N ARG A 183 -22.39 -17.07 17.99
CA ARG A 183 -22.38 -15.65 17.59
C ARG A 183 -21.15 -15.31 16.75
N TYR A 184 -19.98 -15.81 17.13
CA TYR A 184 -18.73 -15.59 16.39
C TYR A 184 -18.83 -16.09 14.94
N PHE A 185 -19.31 -17.32 14.75
CA PHE A 185 -19.43 -17.90 13.40
C PHE A 185 -20.50 -17.22 12.55
N THR A 186 -21.61 -16.80 13.16
CA THR A 186 -22.63 -15.99 12.46
C THR A 186 -22.05 -14.65 11.96
N GLN A 187 -21.25 -13.97 12.80
CA GLN A 187 -20.56 -12.74 12.39
C GLN A 187 -19.39 -12.98 11.43
N LEU A 188 -18.78 -14.16 11.47
CA LEU A 188 -17.70 -14.53 10.57
C LEU A 188 -18.19 -14.59 9.12
N GLU A 189 -19.35 -15.18 8.86
CA GLU A 189 -19.93 -15.23 7.51
C GLU A 189 -20.09 -13.83 6.90
N LYS A 190 -20.64 -12.88 7.68
CA LYS A 190 -20.78 -11.49 7.25
C LYS A 190 -19.42 -10.84 6.95
N ARG A 191 -18.43 -11.03 7.83
CA ARG A 191 -17.08 -10.49 7.63
C ARG A 191 -16.37 -11.10 6.41
N GLN A 192 -16.59 -12.38 6.13
CA GLN A 192 -16.02 -13.01 4.95
C GLN A 192 -16.65 -12.46 3.66
N GLU A 193 -17.96 -12.22 3.66
CA GLU A 193 -18.62 -11.57 2.53
C GLU A 193 -18.14 -10.11 2.33
N GLU A 194 -17.97 -9.35 3.41
CA GLU A 194 -17.36 -8.00 3.35
C GLU A 194 -15.94 -8.02 2.75
N ARG A 195 -15.11 -9.00 3.13
CA ARG A 195 -13.77 -9.20 2.54
C ARG A 195 -13.82 -9.55 1.06
N ALA A 196 -14.79 -10.37 0.64
CA ALA A 196 -15.00 -10.69 -0.76
C ALA A 196 -15.32 -9.42 -1.58
N GLN A 197 -16.23 -8.59 -1.06
CA GLN A 197 -16.60 -7.31 -1.67
C GLN A 197 -15.44 -6.33 -1.70
N ASN A 198 -14.68 -6.22 -0.61
CA ASN A 198 -13.48 -5.39 -0.56
C ASN A 198 -12.48 -5.76 -1.65
N LEU A 199 -12.18 -7.06 -1.80
CA LEU A 199 -11.27 -7.54 -2.83
C LEU A 199 -11.79 -7.22 -4.24
N ALA A 200 -13.07 -7.45 -4.51
CA ALA A 200 -13.70 -7.13 -5.79
C ALA A 200 -13.65 -5.62 -6.09
N ASN A 201 -13.91 -4.77 -5.08
CA ASN A 201 -13.88 -3.32 -5.22
C ASN A 201 -12.47 -2.79 -5.48
N LEU A 202 -11.47 -3.36 -4.81
CA LEU A 202 -10.07 -2.96 -4.95
C LEU A 202 -9.48 -3.37 -6.30
N THR A 203 -9.82 -4.54 -6.82
CA THR A 203 -9.17 -5.14 -8.01
C THR A 203 -10.01 -5.11 -9.28
N GLY A 204 -11.34 -5.04 -9.14
CA GLY A 204 -12.27 -5.27 -10.25
C GLY A 204 -12.48 -6.75 -10.59
N TRP A 205 -11.96 -7.68 -9.78
CA TRP A 205 -12.20 -9.11 -9.96
C TRP A 205 -13.69 -9.48 -9.78
N SER A 206 -14.10 -10.57 -10.42
CA SER A 206 -15.47 -11.09 -10.29
C SER A 206 -15.76 -11.49 -8.85
N ILE A 207 -16.77 -10.85 -8.24
CA ILE A 207 -17.24 -11.20 -6.91
C ILE A 207 -17.71 -12.66 -6.82
N GLN A 208 -18.23 -13.22 -7.92
CA GLN A 208 -18.67 -14.62 -7.96
C GLN A 208 -17.49 -15.58 -7.86
N GLU A 209 -16.41 -15.33 -8.60
CA GLU A 209 -15.19 -16.14 -8.54
C GLU A 209 -14.49 -16.02 -7.18
N ILE A 210 -14.47 -14.82 -6.59
CA ILE A 210 -13.95 -14.62 -5.24
C ILE A 210 -14.75 -15.43 -4.22
N ARG A 211 -16.08 -15.32 -4.21
CA ARG A 211 -16.95 -16.08 -3.30
C ARG A 211 -16.75 -17.59 -3.46
N LYS A 212 -16.66 -18.07 -4.70
CA LYS A 212 -16.39 -19.48 -5.00
C LYS A 212 -15.07 -19.92 -4.39
N LYS A 213 -14.01 -19.14 -4.56
CA LYS A 213 -12.67 -19.44 -4.03
C LYS A 213 -12.60 -19.40 -2.50
N MET A 214 -13.38 -18.52 -1.89
CA MET A 214 -13.54 -18.46 -0.44
C MET A 214 -14.48 -19.56 0.11
N ASN A 215 -15.06 -20.40 -0.75
CA ASN A 215 -16.09 -21.36 -0.39
C ASN A 215 -17.32 -20.71 0.29
N LEU A 216 -17.64 -19.47 -0.07
CA LEU A 216 -18.81 -18.73 0.44
C LEU A 216 -20.15 -19.16 -0.20
N GLY A 217 -20.15 -20.24 -0.97
CA GLY A 217 -21.34 -20.89 -1.53
C GLY A 217 -21.09 -22.40 -1.59
N SER A 218 -21.25 -23.10 -0.46
CA SER A 218 -22.52 -23.72 -0.08
C SER A 218 -23.00 -23.36 1.34
N MET A 219 -22.80 -22.12 1.79
CA MET A 219 -23.48 -21.64 3.00
C MET A 219 -24.89 -21.22 2.63
N LYS A 220 -25.84 -22.05 3.07
CA LYS A 220 -27.29 -21.92 2.90
C LYS A 220 -27.68 -20.45 2.87
N THR A 221 -28.37 -20.02 1.81
CA THR A 221 -29.42 -19.01 2.01
C THR A 221 -30.14 -19.47 3.27
N SER A 222 -30.08 -18.70 4.37
CA SER A 222 -30.87 -18.97 5.57
C SER A 222 -32.21 -19.47 5.08
N PRO A 223 -32.71 -20.66 5.51
CA PRO A 223 -33.97 -21.14 5.00
C PRO A 223 -34.93 -19.97 5.12
N LYS A 224 -35.39 -19.43 3.98
CA LYS A 224 -36.45 -18.43 3.97
C LYS A 224 -37.48 -19.04 4.91
N ARG A 225 -37.75 -18.40 6.06
CA ARG A 225 -38.71 -18.90 7.06
C ARG A 225 -39.85 -19.51 6.26
N LYS A 226 -40.09 -20.81 6.45
CA LYS A 226 -41.05 -21.50 5.60
C LYS A 226 -42.36 -20.74 5.74
N TRP A 227 -43.11 -20.58 4.65
CA TRP A 227 -44.22 -19.62 4.62
C TRP A 227 -45.21 -19.80 5.77
N TYR A 228 -45.37 -21.03 6.30
CA TYR A 228 -46.22 -21.38 7.43
C TYR A 228 -45.73 -20.87 8.80
N GLU A 229 -44.46 -20.51 8.95
CA GLU A 229 -43.87 -19.95 10.18
C GLU A 229 -44.27 -18.47 10.38
N ARG A 230 -45.03 -17.89 9.43
CA ARG A 230 -45.56 -16.52 9.46
C ARG A 230 -47.07 -16.46 9.73
N ILE A 231 -47.71 -17.57 10.12
CA ILE A 231 -49.16 -17.64 10.34
C ILE A 231 -49.56 -17.06 11.70
N TRP A 232 -48.64 -17.01 12.66
CA TRP A 232 -48.92 -16.65 14.06
C TRP A 232 -48.29 -15.32 14.50
N GLU A 233 -47.78 -14.54 13.54
CA GLU A 233 -47.47 -13.11 13.69
C GLU A 233 -48.68 -12.30 13.22
#